data_AF-A0A538M1C7-F1
#
_entry.id   AF-A0A538M1C7-F1
#
_cell.length_a   1.000
_cell.length_b   1.000
_cell.length_c   1.000
_cell.angle_alpha   90.00
_cell.angle_beta   90.00
_cell.angle_gamma   90.00
#
_symmetry.space_group_name_H-M   'P 1'
#
loop_
_entity.id
_entity.type
_entity.pdbx_description
1 polymer ?
#
loop_
_entity_poly.entity_id
_entity_poly.type
_entity_poly.pdbx_seq_one_letter_code
_entity_poly.pdbx_strand_id
1 'polypeptide(L)'
;MGRKLLWASLALAPVTIVLNYVFHVGDVTLFVFSAASLVPLAWLIGEATEHAGEHTGPGIGGFLNASFGNAPELIIALFAIADGLPNVVRGSLTGSIVSNLLLVLGVALAAGADGKRTLDRRSLLGQVGLVLVAVLLFLVPSVPSWTGNPDRHSLAIATAPVAVVLLLVYVVERAWGLRRHHRLHAESDSEKSDGWTLPWALAALAAATAVTAFVSESLIHTLDAFSHSVGLSQFFTAAVIVAIVGNAAEHGGAIVIARRGNLRLASEIAVSSAAQVALLVTPAVALLSWIVKPALPLSFRPIELGTMGASAVAVALVVRDGRVSRREGLLLIGLYVLAATGYFIAGDP
;
A
#
# COMPACT_ATOMS: atom_id res chain seq x y z
N MET A 1 -18.47 -1.54 17.63
CA MET A 1 -19.33 -1.50 16.43
C MET A 1 -18.53 -1.77 15.14
N GLY A 2 -17.41 -1.08 14.90
CA GLY A 2 -16.59 -1.24 13.67
C GLY A 2 -16.11 -2.66 13.35
N ARG A 3 -15.57 -3.42 14.34
CA ARG A 3 -15.10 -4.79 14.09
C ARG A 3 -16.21 -5.73 13.59
N LYS A 4 -17.42 -5.62 14.16
CA LYS A 4 -18.59 -6.41 13.72
C LYS A 4 -19.02 -6.06 12.28
N LEU A 5 -18.90 -4.80 11.88
CA LEU A 5 -19.17 -4.36 10.50
C LEU A 5 -18.12 -4.91 9.53
N LEU A 6 -16.84 -4.93 9.90
CA LEU A 6 -15.78 -5.52 9.07
C LEU A 6 -15.97 -7.03 8.88
N TRP A 7 -16.30 -7.75 9.96
CA TRP A 7 -16.68 -9.16 9.89
C TRP A 7 -17.90 -9.41 9.00
N ALA A 8 -18.93 -8.57 9.10
CA ALA A 8 -20.10 -8.67 8.24
C ALA A 8 -19.76 -8.38 6.77
N SER A 9 -18.87 -7.42 6.50
CA SER A 9 -18.46 -7.08 5.14
C SER A 9 -17.57 -8.14 4.47
N LEU A 10 -17.01 -9.10 5.21
CA LEU A 10 -16.35 -10.27 4.60
C LEU A 10 -17.31 -11.10 3.74
N ALA A 11 -18.62 -11.02 3.98
CA ALA A 11 -19.63 -11.64 3.13
C ALA A 11 -19.69 -11.03 1.72
N LEU A 12 -19.12 -9.84 1.49
CA LEU A 12 -19.05 -9.24 0.16
C LEU A 12 -18.19 -10.08 -0.80
N ALA A 13 -17.14 -10.73 -0.31
CA ALA A 13 -16.27 -11.55 -1.14
C ALA A 13 -16.99 -12.77 -1.76
N PRO A 14 -17.67 -13.65 -1.00
CA PRO A 14 -18.45 -14.73 -1.59
C PRO A 14 -19.62 -14.21 -2.43
N VAL A 15 -20.25 -13.08 -2.07
CA VAL A 15 -21.27 -12.44 -2.91
C VAL A 15 -20.69 -12.04 -4.26
N THR A 16 -19.51 -11.41 -4.29
CA THR A 16 -18.83 -11.00 -5.52
C THR A 16 -18.50 -12.20 -6.41
N ILE A 17 -17.99 -13.28 -5.81
CA ILE A 17 -17.72 -14.53 -6.54
C ILE A 17 -19.01 -15.09 -7.16
N VAL A 18 -20.10 -15.13 -6.40
CA VAL A 18 -21.40 -15.60 -6.90
C VAL A 18 -21.95 -14.68 -7.99
N LEU A 19 -21.83 -13.36 -7.84
CA LEU A 19 -22.25 -12.39 -8.85
C LEU A 19 -21.49 -12.57 -10.16
N ASN A 20 -20.18 -12.87 -10.09
CA ASN A 20 -19.35 -13.13 -11.25
C ASN A 20 -19.76 -14.46 -11.93
N TYR A 21 -19.65 -15.59 -11.22
CA TYR A 21 -19.76 -16.92 -11.83
C TYR A 21 -21.18 -17.45 -12.02
N VAL A 22 -22.16 -16.94 -11.27
CA VAL A 22 -23.56 -17.40 -11.35
C VAL A 22 -24.40 -16.41 -12.11
N PHE A 23 -24.38 -15.14 -11.71
CA PHE A 23 -25.28 -14.13 -12.24
C PHE A 23 -24.74 -13.36 -13.45
N HIS A 24 -23.44 -13.47 -13.74
CA HIS A 24 -22.78 -12.80 -14.89
C HIS A 24 -23.15 -11.32 -14.97
N VAL A 25 -23.05 -10.62 -13.83
CA VAL A 25 -23.38 -9.19 -13.75
C VAL A 25 -22.41 -8.36 -14.60
N GLY A 26 -22.85 -7.18 -15.06
CA GLY A 26 -22.02 -6.32 -15.89
C GLY A 26 -20.73 -5.85 -15.20
N ASP A 27 -19.67 -5.65 -15.98
CA ASP A 27 -18.30 -5.39 -15.52
C ASP A 27 -18.18 -4.22 -14.54
N VAL A 28 -18.93 -3.14 -14.75
CA VAL A 28 -18.94 -1.97 -13.84
C VAL A 28 -19.41 -2.38 -12.43
N THR A 29 -20.45 -3.21 -12.36
CA THR A 29 -20.96 -3.72 -11.08
C THR A 29 -19.95 -4.65 -10.44
N LEU A 30 -19.39 -5.57 -11.24
CA LEU A 30 -18.38 -6.51 -10.75
C LEU A 30 -17.12 -5.80 -10.25
N PHE A 31 -16.67 -4.72 -10.89
CA PHE A 31 -15.56 -3.90 -10.44
C PHE A 31 -15.84 -3.28 -9.06
N VAL A 32 -17.01 -2.65 -8.89
CA VAL A 32 -17.40 -2.01 -7.63
C VAL A 32 -17.49 -3.02 -6.49
N PHE A 33 -18.10 -4.17 -6.73
CA PHE A 33 -18.21 -5.25 -5.74
C PHE A 33 -16.84 -5.87 -5.41
N SER A 34 -15.97 -6.04 -6.41
CA SER A 34 -14.59 -6.52 -6.20
C SER A 34 -13.78 -5.54 -5.35
N ALA A 35 -13.80 -4.25 -5.71
CA ALA A 35 -13.14 -3.20 -4.94
C ALA A 35 -13.63 -3.14 -3.49
N ALA A 36 -14.95 -3.19 -3.28
CA ALA A 36 -15.55 -3.19 -1.96
C ALA A 36 -15.21 -4.45 -1.13
N SER A 37 -15.07 -5.61 -1.78
CA SER A 37 -14.74 -6.88 -1.13
C SER A 37 -13.28 -6.96 -0.68
N LEU A 38 -12.37 -6.32 -1.42
CA LEU A 38 -10.94 -6.31 -1.10
C LEU A 38 -10.63 -5.54 0.19
N VAL A 39 -11.41 -4.51 0.53
CA VAL A 39 -11.22 -3.72 1.75
C VAL A 39 -11.26 -4.57 3.04
N PRO A 40 -12.33 -5.35 3.33
CA PRO A 40 -12.35 -6.20 4.52
C PRO A 40 -11.42 -7.41 4.43
N LEU A 41 -11.10 -7.89 3.23
CA LEU A 41 -10.12 -8.97 3.04
C LEU A 41 -8.71 -8.51 3.41
N ALA A 42 -8.31 -7.33 2.97
CA ALA A 42 -7.04 -6.72 3.36
C ALA A 42 -6.95 -6.57 4.89
N TRP A 43 -8.05 -6.14 5.53
CA TRP A 43 -8.10 -6.05 6.99
C TRP A 43 -7.93 -7.42 7.67
N LEU A 44 -8.60 -8.46 7.16
CA LEU A 44 -8.49 -9.82 7.68
C LEU A 44 -7.07 -10.39 7.52
N ILE A 45 -6.41 -10.12 6.39
CA ILE A 45 -5.00 -10.48 6.16
C ILE A 45 -4.12 -9.79 7.19
N GLY A 46 -4.31 -8.49 7.43
CA GLY A 46 -3.56 -7.73 8.44
C GLY A 46 -3.73 -8.31 9.85
N GLU A 47 -4.96 -8.51 10.30
CA GLU A 47 -5.27 -9.07 11.63
C GLU A 47 -4.71 -10.50 11.80
N ALA A 48 -4.86 -11.35 10.78
CA ALA A 48 -4.33 -12.71 10.80
C ALA A 48 -2.78 -12.71 10.85
N THR A 49 -2.15 -11.77 10.15
CA THR A 49 -0.70 -11.61 10.13
C THR A 49 -0.18 -11.13 11.49
N GLU A 50 -0.87 -10.20 12.13
CA GLU A 50 -0.54 -9.71 13.47
C GLU A 50 -0.60 -10.86 14.50
N HIS A 51 -1.71 -11.62 14.53
CA HIS A 51 -1.84 -12.77 15.43
C HIS A 51 -0.85 -13.89 15.15
N ALA A 52 -0.52 -14.17 13.88
CA ALA A 52 0.55 -15.12 13.56
C ALA A 52 1.93 -14.61 14.03
N GLY A 53 2.16 -13.30 13.97
CA GLY A 53 3.38 -12.65 14.45
C GLY A 53 3.58 -12.76 15.95
N GLU A 54 2.51 -12.64 16.74
CA GLU A 54 2.53 -12.79 18.20
C GLU A 54 3.05 -14.17 18.65
N HIS A 55 2.82 -15.21 17.85
CA HIS A 55 3.21 -16.59 18.16
C HIS A 55 4.60 -17.00 17.66
N THR A 56 5.19 -16.23 16.74
CA THR A 56 6.43 -16.62 16.02
C THR A 56 7.66 -15.82 16.43
N GLY A 57 7.47 -14.86 17.33
CA GLY A 57 8.53 -14.01 17.87
C GLY A 57 8.90 -12.84 16.95
N PRO A 58 9.70 -11.87 17.44
CA PRO A 58 9.88 -10.58 16.77
C PRO A 58 10.47 -10.66 15.35
N GLY A 59 11.38 -11.61 15.11
CA GLY A 59 12.02 -11.78 13.81
C GLY A 59 11.06 -12.32 12.75
N ILE A 60 10.48 -13.49 13.01
CA ILE A 60 9.56 -14.16 12.07
C ILE A 60 8.25 -13.36 11.95
N GLY A 61 7.69 -12.88 13.06
CA GLY A 61 6.51 -12.01 13.02
C GLY A 61 6.77 -10.72 12.26
N GLY A 62 7.96 -10.14 12.41
CA GLY A 62 8.36 -8.96 11.64
C GLY A 62 8.45 -9.21 10.13
N PHE A 63 8.83 -10.43 9.71
CA PHE A 63 8.86 -10.87 8.31
C PHE A 63 7.46 -11.20 7.77
N LEU A 64 6.63 -11.88 8.56
CA LEU A 64 5.23 -12.16 8.22
C LEU A 64 4.49 -10.86 7.98
N ASN A 65 4.63 -9.88 8.88
CA ASN A 65 4.01 -8.56 8.73
C ASN A 65 4.47 -7.82 7.47
N ALA A 66 5.78 -7.82 7.21
CA ALA A 66 6.32 -7.21 6.00
C ALA A 66 5.74 -7.83 4.72
N SER A 67 5.61 -9.15 4.70
CA SER A 67 5.22 -9.90 3.50
C SER A 67 3.72 -9.89 3.28
N PHE A 68 2.96 -10.35 4.28
CA PHE A 68 1.53 -10.52 4.17
C PHE A 68 0.73 -9.24 4.44
N GLY A 69 1.27 -8.30 5.22
CA GLY A 69 0.64 -6.99 5.42
C GLY A 69 0.45 -6.22 4.11
N ASN A 70 1.34 -6.43 3.13
CA ASN A 70 1.29 -5.84 1.79
C ASN A 70 0.85 -6.85 0.71
N ALA A 71 0.27 -8.00 1.11
CA ALA A 71 -0.15 -9.02 0.15
C ALA A 71 -1.25 -8.54 -0.81
N PRO A 72 -2.28 -7.78 -0.39
CA PRO A 72 -3.30 -7.27 -1.31
C PRO A 72 -2.69 -6.49 -2.49
N GLU A 73 -1.78 -5.56 -2.22
CA GLU A 73 -1.09 -4.74 -3.22
C GLU A 73 -0.25 -5.61 -4.15
N LEU A 74 0.52 -6.54 -3.59
CA LEU A 74 1.35 -7.45 -4.36
C LEU A 74 0.50 -8.32 -5.29
N ILE A 75 -0.61 -8.87 -4.80
CA ILE A 75 -1.53 -9.71 -5.58
C ILE A 75 -2.19 -8.92 -6.70
N ILE A 76 -2.76 -7.75 -6.40
CA ILE A 76 -3.38 -6.86 -7.39
C ILE A 76 -2.37 -6.50 -8.48
N ALA A 77 -1.14 -6.13 -8.10
CA ALA A 77 -0.08 -5.79 -9.04
C ALA A 77 0.32 -6.97 -9.94
N LEU A 78 0.44 -8.19 -9.38
CA LEU A 78 0.82 -9.36 -10.17
C LEU A 78 -0.26 -9.77 -11.18
N PHE A 79 -1.54 -9.69 -10.82
CA PHE A 79 -2.63 -9.92 -11.79
C PHE A 79 -2.66 -8.86 -12.89
N ALA A 80 -2.48 -7.58 -12.54
CA ALA A 80 -2.37 -6.53 -13.54
C ALA A 80 -1.16 -6.70 -14.48
N ILE A 81 -0.02 -7.24 -13.99
CA ILE A 81 1.08 -7.64 -14.89
C ILE A 81 0.68 -8.81 -15.79
N ALA A 82 0.02 -9.84 -15.26
CA ALA A 82 -0.41 -11.01 -16.03
C ALA A 82 -1.32 -10.62 -17.21
N ASP A 83 -2.17 -9.59 -17.01
CA ASP A 83 -3.05 -9.06 -18.04
C ASP A 83 -2.38 -8.02 -18.96
N GLY A 84 -1.06 -7.80 -18.81
CA GLY A 84 -0.30 -6.89 -19.66
C GLY A 84 -0.58 -5.42 -19.41
N LEU A 85 -0.89 -5.03 -18.17
CA LEU A 85 -1.23 -3.66 -17.75
C LEU A 85 -0.12 -3.02 -16.88
N PRO A 86 1.11 -2.81 -17.40
CA PRO A 86 2.22 -2.26 -16.61
C PRO A 86 1.94 -0.83 -16.12
N ASN A 87 1.14 -0.05 -16.85
CA ASN A 87 0.70 1.28 -16.43
C ASN A 87 -0.22 1.27 -15.22
N VAL A 88 -1.12 0.28 -15.12
CA VAL A 88 -1.99 0.08 -13.95
C VAL A 88 -1.13 -0.30 -12.73
N VAL A 89 -0.10 -1.11 -12.93
CA VAL A 89 0.81 -1.50 -11.85
C VAL A 89 1.65 -0.32 -11.35
N ARG A 90 2.31 0.43 -12.24
CA ARG A 90 3.06 1.63 -11.84
C ARG A 90 2.16 2.69 -11.21
N GLY A 91 0.95 2.88 -11.76
CA GLY A 91 -0.05 3.79 -11.23
C GLY A 91 -0.48 3.41 -9.81
N SER A 92 -0.86 2.15 -9.57
CA SER A 92 -1.28 1.67 -8.25
C SER A 92 -0.16 1.72 -7.20
N LEU A 93 1.10 1.40 -7.57
CA LEU A 93 2.26 1.51 -6.68
C LEU A 93 2.56 2.98 -6.31
N THR A 94 2.55 3.88 -7.30
CA THR A 94 2.69 5.33 -7.09
C THR A 94 1.59 5.85 -6.18
N GLY A 95 0.34 5.50 -6.51
CA GLY A 95 -0.85 5.88 -5.77
C GLY A 95 -0.82 5.41 -4.33
N SER A 96 -0.33 4.19 -4.10
CA SER A 96 -0.17 3.62 -2.77
C SER A 96 0.78 4.45 -1.91
N ILE A 97 1.99 4.75 -2.41
CA ILE A 97 2.97 5.61 -1.74
C ILE A 97 2.39 7.00 -1.44
N VAL A 98 1.78 7.64 -2.44
CA VAL A 98 1.22 8.99 -2.33
C VAL A 98 0.02 9.04 -1.39
N SER A 99 -0.87 8.05 -1.44
CA SER A 99 -2.02 7.96 -0.54
C SER A 99 -1.59 7.76 0.92
N ASN A 100 -0.59 6.91 1.19
CA ASN A 100 -0.10 6.68 2.54
C ASN A 100 0.55 7.93 3.14
N LEU A 101 1.36 8.64 2.34
CA LEU A 101 2.02 9.88 2.77
C LEU A 101 1.05 11.06 2.93
N LEU A 102 0.11 11.24 2.02
CA LEU A 102 -0.73 12.44 2.00
C LEU A 102 -2.12 12.18 2.57
N LEU A 103 -2.84 11.18 2.06
CA LEU A 103 -4.23 10.92 2.44
C LEU A 103 -4.32 10.31 3.84
N VAL A 104 -3.65 9.19 4.09
CA VAL A 104 -3.76 8.44 5.36
C VAL A 104 -3.19 9.26 6.50
N LEU A 105 -1.96 9.73 6.36
CA LEU A 105 -1.34 10.60 7.35
C LEU A 105 -2.16 11.89 7.52
N GLY A 106 -2.63 12.50 6.43
CA GLY A 106 -3.46 13.70 6.48
C GLY A 106 -4.75 13.50 7.27
N VAL A 107 -5.49 12.42 7.02
CA VAL A 107 -6.70 12.07 7.76
C VAL A 107 -6.40 11.72 9.21
N ALA A 108 -5.33 10.96 9.47
CA ALA A 108 -4.91 10.63 10.84
C ALA A 108 -4.61 11.91 11.65
N LEU A 109 -3.83 12.83 11.09
CA LEU A 109 -3.55 14.12 11.70
C LEU A 109 -4.83 14.96 11.86
N ALA A 110 -5.69 15.01 10.83
CA ALA A 110 -6.90 15.81 10.86
C ALA A 110 -7.94 15.30 11.87
N ALA A 111 -7.98 13.97 12.11
CA ALA A 111 -8.92 13.32 13.00
C ALA A 111 -8.41 13.16 14.44
N GLY A 112 -7.09 13.11 14.65
CA GLY A 112 -6.48 12.83 15.95
C GLY A 112 -5.74 14.01 16.60
N ALA A 113 -5.48 15.11 15.89
CA ALA A 113 -4.69 16.23 16.41
C ALA A 113 -5.51 17.24 17.21
N ASP A 114 -5.73 16.94 18.49
CA ASP A 114 -6.22 17.88 19.49
C ASP A 114 -5.04 18.44 20.32
N GLY A 115 -4.42 19.53 19.85
CA GLY A 115 -3.29 20.22 20.53
C GLY A 115 -1.89 19.84 20.03
N LYS A 116 -0.83 20.35 20.69
CA LYS A 116 0.58 20.15 20.33
C LYS A 116 1.08 18.74 20.74
N ARG A 117 0.63 17.68 20.05
CA ARG A 117 1.19 16.33 20.25
C ARG A 117 2.54 16.17 19.56
N THR A 118 3.45 15.46 20.21
CA THR A 118 4.81 15.25 19.71
C THR A 118 4.90 13.96 18.91
N LEU A 119 5.47 14.04 17.70
CA LEU A 119 5.79 12.88 16.87
C LEU A 119 7.24 12.43 17.09
N ASP A 120 7.51 11.16 16.76
CA ASP A 120 8.88 10.64 16.66
C ASP A 120 9.51 11.05 15.32
N ARG A 121 10.05 12.27 15.30
CA ARG A 121 10.62 12.86 14.08
C ARG A 121 11.73 12.02 13.49
N ARG A 122 12.56 11.39 14.33
CA ARG A 122 13.72 10.62 13.87
C ARG A 122 13.25 9.40 13.10
N SER A 123 12.23 8.71 13.61
CA SER A 123 11.60 7.58 12.94
C SER A 123 10.95 8.00 11.62
N LEU A 124 10.08 9.01 11.66
CA LEU A 124 9.32 9.47 10.49
C LEU A 124 10.22 10.05 9.39
N LEU A 125 11.18 10.91 9.74
CA LEU A 125 12.12 11.47 8.75
C LEU A 125 13.03 10.38 8.15
N GLY A 126 13.38 9.34 8.92
CA GLY A 126 14.10 8.19 8.40
C GLY A 126 13.29 7.46 7.32
N GLN A 127 12.03 7.13 7.62
CA GLN A 127 11.15 6.43 6.68
C GLN A 127 10.84 7.27 5.43
N VAL A 128 10.56 8.58 5.59
CA VAL A 128 10.39 9.49 4.45
C VAL A 128 11.68 9.60 3.63
N GLY A 129 12.84 9.61 4.29
CA GLY A 129 14.14 9.58 3.64
C GLY A 129 14.33 8.32 2.78
N LEU A 130 13.89 7.16 3.26
CA LEU A 130 13.91 5.91 2.48
C LEU A 130 13.02 6.00 1.25
N VAL A 131 11.81 6.59 1.36
CA VAL A 131 10.95 6.84 0.18
C VAL A 131 11.67 7.75 -0.83
N LEU A 132 12.33 8.82 -0.38
CA LEU A 132 13.10 9.69 -1.28
C LEU A 132 14.26 8.94 -1.96
N VAL A 133 14.98 8.08 -1.23
CA VAL A 133 16.01 7.22 -1.81
C VAL A 133 15.40 6.29 -2.87
N ALA A 134 14.23 5.71 -2.61
CA ALA A 134 13.54 4.87 -3.59
C ALA A 134 13.16 5.64 -4.86
N VAL A 135 12.58 6.85 -4.72
CA VAL A 135 12.26 7.73 -5.86
C VAL A 135 13.51 8.08 -6.66
N LEU A 136 14.63 8.37 -6.00
CA LEU A 136 15.90 8.64 -6.69
C LEU A 136 16.42 7.42 -7.45
N LEU A 137 16.27 6.22 -6.89
CA LEU A 137 16.66 4.99 -7.56
C LEU A 137 15.71 4.63 -8.71
N PHE A 138 14.42 4.93 -8.61
CA PHE A 138 13.45 4.77 -9.70
C PHE A 138 13.74 5.66 -10.91
N LEU A 139 14.43 6.79 -10.74
CA LEU A 139 14.88 7.62 -11.87
C LEU A 139 15.79 6.86 -12.83
N VAL A 140 16.56 5.87 -12.35
CA VAL A 140 17.53 5.13 -13.17
C VAL A 140 16.85 4.41 -14.35
N PRO A 141 15.81 3.57 -14.16
CA PRO A 141 15.05 3.00 -15.27
C PRO A 141 14.00 3.96 -15.87
N SER A 142 13.58 5.00 -15.14
CA SER A 142 12.51 5.91 -15.61
C SER A 142 12.98 6.99 -16.58
N VAL A 143 14.11 7.65 -16.33
CA VAL A 143 14.58 8.73 -17.24
C VAL A 143 14.79 8.22 -18.67
N PRO A 144 15.41 7.04 -18.88
CA PRO A 144 15.53 6.48 -20.24
C PRO A 144 14.20 6.04 -20.85
N SER A 145 13.14 5.84 -20.05
CA SER A 145 11.82 5.43 -20.54
C SER A 145 11.01 6.57 -21.14
N TRP A 146 11.35 7.82 -20.80
CA TRP A 146 10.64 9.01 -21.29
C TRP A 146 10.85 9.25 -22.79
N THR A 147 11.79 8.53 -23.40
CA THR A 147 11.96 8.47 -24.85
C THR A 147 11.79 7.03 -25.35
N GLY A 148 10.96 6.86 -26.37
CA GLY A 148 10.65 5.55 -26.96
C GLY A 148 9.66 4.72 -26.13
N ASN A 149 9.68 3.39 -26.30
CA ASN A 149 8.77 2.50 -25.61
C ASN A 149 9.17 2.35 -24.12
N PRO A 150 8.29 2.69 -23.15
CA PRO A 150 8.56 2.59 -21.72
C PRO A 150 8.50 1.16 -21.17
N ASP A 151 7.91 0.22 -21.92
CA ASP A 151 7.71 -1.18 -21.52
C ASP A 151 8.71 -2.13 -22.19
N ARG A 152 9.79 -1.58 -22.79
CA ARG A 152 10.82 -2.38 -23.46
C ARG A 152 11.64 -3.21 -22.48
N HIS A 153 11.99 -4.43 -22.88
CA HIS A 153 12.70 -5.41 -22.05
C HIS A 153 14.06 -4.91 -21.52
N SER A 154 14.77 -4.04 -22.24
CA SER A 154 16.03 -3.45 -21.77
C SER A 154 15.87 -2.61 -20.51
N LEU A 155 14.71 -1.97 -20.30
CA LEU A 155 14.40 -1.24 -19.08
C LEU A 155 14.06 -2.18 -17.93
N ALA A 156 13.45 -3.34 -18.20
CA ALA A 156 13.23 -4.39 -17.19
C ALA A 156 14.57 -4.95 -16.68
N ILE A 157 15.55 -5.15 -17.58
CA ILE A 157 16.91 -5.55 -17.20
C ILE A 157 17.57 -4.47 -16.34
N ALA A 158 17.45 -3.19 -16.70
CA ALA A 158 18.00 -2.08 -15.92
C ALA A 158 17.30 -1.90 -14.55
N THR A 159 16.04 -2.33 -14.44
CA THR A 159 15.25 -2.32 -13.21
C THR A 159 15.73 -3.37 -12.21
N ALA A 160 16.18 -4.54 -12.66
CA ALA A 160 16.58 -5.64 -11.78
C ALA A 160 17.65 -5.26 -10.71
N PRO A 161 18.80 -4.64 -11.05
CA PRO A 161 19.78 -4.25 -10.04
C PRO A 161 19.24 -3.18 -9.09
N VAL A 162 18.42 -2.26 -9.59
CA VAL A 162 17.75 -1.24 -8.75
C VAL A 162 16.82 -1.92 -7.74
N ALA A 163 16.02 -2.88 -8.19
CA ALA A 163 15.10 -3.62 -7.33
C ALA A 163 15.85 -4.42 -6.24
N VAL A 164 16.97 -5.05 -6.60
CA VAL A 164 17.83 -5.76 -5.63
C VAL A 164 18.39 -4.80 -4.58
N VAL A 165 18.90 -3.63 -4.99
CA VAL A 165 19.41 -2.62 -4.06
C VAL A 165 18.32 -2.14 -3.10
N LEU A 166 17.12 -1.87 -3.59
CA LEU A 166 16.00 -1.43 -2.74
C LEU A 166 15.61 -2.50 -1.70
N LEU A 167 15.54 -3.77 -2.10
CA LEU A 167 15.26 -4.87 -1.19
C LEU A 167 16.38 -5.06 -0.15
N LEU A 168 17.64 -4.88 -0.54
CA LEU A 168 18.75 -4.93 0.41
C LEU A 168 18.67 -3.80 1.43
N VAL A 169 18.38 -2.57 0.99
CA VAL A 169 18.17 -1.43 1.89
C VAL A 169 17.01 -1.73 2.84
N TYR A 170 15.89 -2.26 2.34
CA TYR A 170 14.76 -2.66 3.16
C TYR A 170 15.14 -3.68 4.26
N VAL A 171 15.84 -4.75 3.87
CA VAL A 171 16.27 -5.80 4.81
C VAL A 171 17.22 -5.25 5.86
N VAL A 172 18.17 -4.40 5.48
CA VAL A 172 19.13 -3.77 6.41
C VAL A 172 18.41 -2.86 7.40
N GLU A 173 17.53 -1.97 6.93
CA GLU A 173 16.74 -1.08 7.78
C GLU A 173 15.84 -1.87 8.75
N ARG A 174 15.19 -2.93 8.27
CA ARG A 174 14.36 -3.80 9.11
C ARG A 174 15.19 -4.54 10.16
N ALA A 175 16.36 -5.06 9.79
CA ALA A 175 17.26 -5.75 10.70
C ALA A 175 17.81 -4.81 11.79
N TRP A 176 18.19 -3.58 11.42
CA TRP A 176 18.60 -2.57 12.40
C TRP A 176 17.46 -2.14 13.31
N GLY A 177 16.24 -1.97 12.78
CA GLY A 177 15.05 -1.69 13.57
C GLY A 177 14.76 -2.76 14.63
N LEU A 178 14.81 -4.05 14.24
CA LEU A 178 14.61 -5.18 15.15
C LEU A 178 15.68 -5.25 16.24
N ARG A 179 16.96 -5.02 15.89
CA ARG A 179 18.06 -4.97 16.88
C ARG A 179 17.91 -3.81 17.87
N ARG A 180 17.36 -2.68 17.42
CA ARG A 180 17.15 -1.50 18.26
C ARG A 180 15.95 -1.66 19.20
N HIS A 181 14.88 -2.33 18.76
CA HIS A 181 13.65 -2.56 19.54
C HIS A 181 13.70 -3.77 20.49
N HIS A 182 14.68 -4.68 20.36
CA HIS A 182 14.94 -5.75 21.33
C HIS A 182 15.26 -5.24 22.76
N ARG A 183 15.50 -3.94 22.92
CA ARG A 183 15.73 -3.27 24.22
C ARG A 183 14.51 -2.55 24.80
N LEU A 184 13.37 -2.48 24.09
CA LEU A 184 12.19 -1.71 24.51
C LEU A 184 10.89 -2.55 24.61
N HIS A 185 10.85 -3.77 24.06
CA HIS A 185 9.68 -4.68 24.18
C HIS A 185 9.91 -5.86 25.14
N ALA A 186 10.78 -5.68 26.14
CA ALA A 186 10.91 -6.60 27.28
C ALA A 186 10.03 -6.22 28.50
N GLU A 187 9.23 -5.15 28.39
CA GLU A 187 8.37 -4.64 29.49
C GLU A 187 6.87 -4.65 29.16
N SER A 188 6.46 -5.18 28.00
CA SER A 188 5.08 -5.64 27.85
C SER A 188 5.07 -7.13 28.14
N ASP A 189 5.00 -7.48 29.42
CA ASP A 189 4.44 -8.78 29.80
C ASP A 189 3.15 -8.93 28.99
N SER A 190 3.15 -9.91 28.10
CA SER A 190 1.98 -10.28 27.34
C SER A 190 0.89 -10.65 28.34
N GLU A 191 0.03 -9.70 28.69
CA GLU A 191 -1.34 -10.03 29.04
C GLU A 191 -1.79 -10.99 27.94
N LYS A 192 -2.10 -12.23 28.32
CA LYS A 192 -2.64 -13.24 27.41
C LYS A 192 -3.90 -12.64 26.80
N SER A 193 -3.77 -12.01 25.64
CA SER A 193 -4.91 -11.57 24.88
C SER A 193 -5.66 -12.84 24.47
N ASP A 194 -6.99 -12.78 24.41
CA ASP A 194 -7.84 -13.76 23.75
C ASP A 194 -7.55 -13.74 22.23
N GLY A 195 -6.30 -14.04 21.86
CA GLY A 195 -5.76 -14.00 20.51
C GLY A 195 -6.00 -15.31 19.78
N TRP A 196 -5.95 -15.26 18.46
CA TRP A 196 -6.13 -16.45 17.63
C TRP A 196 -5.00 -17.44 17.86
N THR A 197 -5.32 -18.73 17.95
CA THR A 197 -4.26 -19.75 17.94
C THR A 197 -3.48 -19.67 16.63
N LEU A 198 -2.17 -19.95 16.66
CA LEU A 198 -1.33 -19.91 15.46
C LEU A 198 -1.92 -20.69 14.26
N PRO A 199 -2.45 -21.91 14.40
CA PRO A 199 -3.07 -22.62 13.28
C PRO A 199 -4.26 -21.86 12.69
N TRP A 200 -5.03 -21.18 13.54
CA TRP A 200 -6.20 -20.43 13.10
C TRP A 200 -5.82 -19.11 12.43
N ALA A 201 -4.78 -18.43 12.92
CA ALA A 201 -4.21 -17.27 12.25
C ALA A 201 -3.66 -17.63 10.86
N LEU A 202 -2.90 -18.72 10.75
CA LEU A 202 -2.38 -19.18 9.45
C LEU A 202 -3.48 -19.64 8.50
N ALA A 203 -4.51 -20.33 9.00
CA ALA A 203 -5.64 -20.77 8.18
C ALA A 203 -6.46 -19.57 7.66
N ALA A 204 -6.76 -18.60 8.53
CA ALA A 204 -7.45 -17.38 8.14
C ALA A 204 -6.63 -16.55 7.15
N LEU A 205 -5.32 -16.43 7.38
CA LEU A 205 -4.40 -15.74 6.48
C LEU A 205 -4.39 -16.40 5.09
N ALA A 206 -4.22 -17.72 5.02
CA ALA A 206 -4.22 -18.46 3.77
C ALA A 206 -5.56 -18.34 3.02
N ALA A 207 -6.68 -18.49 3.73
CA ALA A 207 -8.01 -18.36 3.14
C ALA A 207 -8.25 -16.93 2.62
N ALA A 208 -7.95 -15.90 3.41
CA ALA A 208 -8.13 -14.51 3.02
C ALA A 208 -7.24 -14.12 1.83
N THR A 209 -6.01 -14.63 1.79
CA THR A 209 -5.07 -14.42 0.67
C THR A 209 -5.60 -15.08 -0.61
N ALA A 210 -6.09 -16.32 -0.52
CA ALA A 210 -6.66 -17.03 -1.68
C ALA A 210 -7.90 -16.32 -2.22
N VAL A 211 -8.83 -15.91 -1.34
CA VAL A 211 -10.03 -15.18 -1.75
C VAL A 211 -9.67 -13.81 -2.34
N THR A 212 -8.70 -13.11 -1.75
CA THR A 212 -8.14 -11.87 -2.33
C THR A 212 -7.62 -12.09 -3.73
N ALA A 213 -6.92 -13.19 -4.01
CA ALA A 213 -6.45 -13.50 -5.36
C ALA A 213 -7.59 -13.60 -6.38
N PHE A 214 -8.65 -14.38 -6.08
CA PHE A 214 -9.82 -14.51 -6.97
C PHE A 214 -10.56 -13.18 -7.21
N VAL A 215 -10.70 -12.36 -6.16
CA VAL A 215 -11.38 -11.07 -6.27
C VAL A 215 -10.51 -10.05 -7.01
N SER A 216 -9.20 -10.06 -6.79
CA SER A 216 -8.25 -9.18 -7.49
C SER A 216 -8.20 -9.48 -8.99
N GLU A 217 -8.25 -10.76 -9.39
CA GLU A 217 -8.37 -11.13 -10.81
C GLU A 217 -9.62 -10.49 -11.44
N SER A 218 -10.78 -10.64 -10.79
CA SER A 218 -12.04 -10.04 -11.24
C SER A 218 -11.97 -8.51 -11.29
N LEU A 219 -11.31 -7.87 -10.32
CA LEU A 219 -11.09 -6.41 -10.29
C LEU A 219 -10.29 -5.96 -11.51
N ILE A 220 -9.21 -6.64 -11.85
CA ILE A 220 -8.33 -6.24 -12.96
C ILE A 220 -9.00 -6.46 -14.31
N HIS A 221 -9.68 -7.61 -14.52
CA HIS A 221 -10.41 -7.87 -15.78
C HIS A 221 -11.52 -6.86 -16.05
N THR A 222 -12.12 -6.27 -15.02
CA THR A 222 -13.20 -5.29 -15.15
C THR A 222 -12.74 -3.83 -15.08
N LEU A 223 -11.43 -3.59 -14.88
CA LEU A 223 -10.87 -2.26 -14.69
C LEU A 223 -11.07 -1.36 -15.92
N ASP A 224 -10.86 -1.89 -17.12
CA ASP A 224 -11.00 -1.13 -18.37
C ASP A 224 -12.46 -0.71 -18.60
N ALA A 225 -13.39 -1.67 -18.51
CA ALA A 225 -14.82 -1.41 -18.65
C ALA A 225 -15.34 -0.40 -17.63
N PHE A 226 -14.91 -0.50 -16.36
CA PHE A 226 -15.23 0.49 -15.34
C PHE A 226 -14.68 1.88 -15.70
N SER A 227 -13.39 1.96 -16.03
CA SER A 227 -12.72 3.23 -16.35
C SER A 227 -13.40 3.93 -17.52
N HIS A 228 -13.67 3.20 -18.61
CA HIS A 228 -14.36 3.73 -19.78
C HIS A 228 -15.81 4.18 -19.45
N SER A 229 -16.55 3.41 -18.64
CA SER A 229 -17.94 3.75 -18.30
C SER A 229 -18.09 5.03 -17.46
N VAL A 230 -17.10 5.34 -16.63
CA VAL A 230 -17.10 6.54 -15.75
C VAL A 230 -16.32 7.70 -16.37
N GLY A 231 -15.68 7.50 -17.53
CA GLY A 231 -14.87 8.51 -18.20
C GLY A 231 -13.54 8.80 -17.49
N LEU A 232 -12.96 7.78 -16.85
CA LEU A 232 -11.66 7.83 -16.18
C LEU A 232 -10.61 7.08 -16.99
N SER A 233 -9.34 7.47 -16.87
CA SER A 233 -8.23 6.70 -17.41
C SER A 233 -7.95 5.47 -16.55
N GLN A 234 -7.41 4.40 -17.14
CA GLN A 234 -6.98 3.22 -16.37
C GLN A 234 -5.90 3.60 -15.35
N PHE A 235 -4.99 4.50 -15.73
CA PHE A 235 -3.99 5.06 -14.85
C PHE A 235 -4.60 5.76 -13.64
N PHE A 236 -5.62 6.62 -13.81
CA PHE A 236 -6.26 7.31 -12.70
C PHE A 236 -6.98 6.32 -11.78
N THR A 237 -7.75 5.39 -12.37
CA THR A 237 -8.43 4.33 -11.62
C THR A 237 -7.43 3.53 -10.79
N ALA A 238 -6.28 3.19 -11.35
CA ALA A 238 -5.23 2.47 -10.64
C ALA A 238 -4.58 3.31 -9.53
N ALA A 239 -4.16 4.54 -9.85
CA ALA A 239 -3.41 5.41 -8.93
C ALA A 239 -4.26 5.98 -7.79
N VAL A 240 -5.57 6.03 -7.94
CA VAL A 240 -6.48 6.56 -6.90
C VAL A 240 -7.32 5.44 -6.31
N ILE A 241 -8.13 4.77 -7.12
CA ILE A 241 -9.13 3.82 -6.61
C ILE A 241 -8.47 2.53 -6.15
N VAL A 242 -7.70 1.87 -7.03
CA VAL A 242 -7.05 0.58 -6.71
C VAL A 242 -6.02 0.76 -5.60
N ALA A 243 -5.25 1.85 -5.62
CA ALA A 243 -4.31 2.19 -4.56
C ALA A 243 -4.96 2.33 -3.17
N ILE A 244 -6.13 2.95 -3.07
CA ILE A 244 -6.87 3.05 -1.80
C ILE A 244 -7.38 1.67 -1.38
N VAL A 245 -7.90 0.88 -2.31
CA VAL A 245 -8.46 -0.45 -2.03
C VAL A 245 -7.40 -1.39 -1.48
N GLY A 246 -6.21 -1.45 -2.10
CA GLY A 246 -5.11 -2.30 -1.64
C GLY A 246 -4.75 -2.02 -0.18
N ASN A 247 -4.55 -0.74 0.14
CA ASN A 247 -4.06 -0.32 1.46
C ASN A 247 -5.17 -0.10 2.50
N ALA A 248 -6.43 -0.45 2.19
CA ALA A 248 -7.57 -0.02 2.99
C ALA A 248 -7.52 -0.50 4.46
N ALA A 249 -6.88 -1.65 4.70
CA ALA A 249 -6.62 -2.20 6.03
C ALA A 249 -5.74 -1.25 6.87
N GLU A 250 -4.61 -0.85 6.31
CA GLU A 250 -3.63 0.00 6.98
C GLU A 250 -4.18 1.43 7.14
N HIS A 251 -4.91 1.92 6.13
CA HIS A 251 -5.63 3.20 6.17
C HIS A 251 -6.61 3.23 7.35
N GLY A 252 -7.49 2.23 7.42
CA GLY A 252 -8.50 2.12 8.46
C GLY A 252 -7.88 1.99 9.85
N GLY A 253 -6.86 1.14 10.00
CA GLY A 253 -6.12 0.95 11.26
C GLY A 253 -5.50 2.25 11.76
N ALA A 254 -4.74 2.95 10.92
CA ALA A 254 -4.09 4.21 11.28
C ALA A 254 -5.11 5.28 11.72
N ILE A 255 -6.23 5.42 11.00
CA ILE A 255 -7.28 6.40 11.33
C ILE A 255 -7.95 6.07 12.67
N VAL A 256 -8.24 4.80 12.93
CA VAL A 256 -8.83 4.36 14.22
C VAL A 256 -7.87 4.63 15.37
N ILE A 257 -6.58 4.32 15.21
CA ILE A 257 -5.54 4.58 16.22
C ILE A 257 -5.38 6.08 16.47
N ALA A 258 -5.42 6.90 15.41
CA ALA A 258 -5.36 8.35 15.51
C ALA A 258 -6.53 8.92 16.32
N ARG A 259 -7.77 8.46 16.06
CA ARG A 259 -8.97 8.86 16.81
C ARG A 259 -8.94 8.44 18.27
N ARG A 260 -8.21 7.37 18.61
CA ARG A 260 -7.96 6.95 19.99
C ARG A 260 -6.87 7.78 20.69
N GLY A 261 -6.32 8.78 20.02
CA GLY A 261 -5.36 9.72 20.57
C GLY A 261 -3.90 9.33 20.35
N ASN A 262 -3.60 8.18 19.74
CA ASN A 262 -2.24 7.74 19.50
C ASN A 262 -1.74 8.16 18.10
N LEU A 263 -1.53 9.47 17.94
CA LEU A 263 -1.03 10.03 16.69
C LEU A 263 0.37 9.54 16.31
N ARG A 264 1.23 9.27 17.29
CA ARG A 264 2.58 8.77 17.03
C ARG A 264 2.54 7.46 16.26
N LEU A 265 1.80 6.47 16.78
CA LEU A 265 1.67 5.17 16.14
C LEU A 265 0.95 5.27 14.79
N ALA A 266 -0.13 6.05 14.70
CA ALA A 266 -0.85 6.24 13.45
C ALA A 266 0.03 6.85 12.34
N SER A 267 0.85 7.85 12.67
CA SER A 267 1.79 8.45 11.73
C SER A 267 2.91 7.48 11.35
N GLU A 268 3.43 6.70 12.30
CA GLU A 268 4.45 5.67 12.03
C GLU A 268 3.92 4.58 11.09
N ILE A 269 2.67 4.12 11.26
CA ILE A 269 2.02 3.15 10.36
C ILE A 269 1.91 3.73 8.95
N ALA A 270 1.35 4.94 8.81
CA ALA A 270 1.13 5.55 7.50
C ALA A 270 2.45 5.78 6.72
N VAL A 271 3.46 6.35 7.38
CA VAL A 271 4.75 6.63 6.72
C VAL A 271 5.56 5.36 6.48
N SER A 272 5.51 4.39 7.42
CA SER A 272 6.21 3.11 7.23
C SER A 272 5.60 2.32 6.09
N SER A 273 4.28 2.36 5.91
CA SER A 273 3.60 1.71 4.80
C SER A 273 4.08 2.24 3.46
N ALA A 274 4.15 3.57 3.30
CA ALA A 274 4.72 4.19 2.10
C ALA A 274 6.16 3.72 1.82
N ALA A 275 6.99 3.61 2.86
CA ALA A 275 8.35 3.08 2.73
C ALA A 275 8.38 1.59 2.37
N GLN A 276 7.48 0.78 2.92
CA GLN A 276 7.34 -0.64 2.56
C GLN A 276 6.93 -0.80 1.10
N VAL A 277 5.96 -0.01 0.62
CA VAL A 277 5.54 -0.06 -0.77
C VAL A 277 6.70 0.32 -1.71
N ALA A 278 7.47 1.34 -1.36
CA ALA A 278 8.59 1.81 -2.16
C ALA A 278 9.81 0.87 -2.14
N LEU A 279 10.18 0.30 -0.99
CA LEU A 279 11.41 -0.49 -0.84
C LEU A 279 11.20 -2.02 -0.85
N LEU A 280 9.97 -2.51 -0.63
CA LEU A 280 9.63 -3.92 -0.63
C LEU A 280 8.68 -4.27 -1.77
N VAL A 281 7.48 -3.69 -1.80
CA VAL A 281 6.42 -4.13 -2.73
C VAL A 281 6.80 -3.84 -4.17
N THR A 282 7.16 -2.59 -4.48
CA THR A 282 7.54 -2.15 -5.83
C THR A 282 8.68 -3.00 -6.42
N PRO A 283 9.83 -3.18 -5.74
CA PRO A 283 10.89 -4.03 -6.26
C PRO A 283 10.55 -5.52 -6.26
N ALA A 284 9.75 -6.02 -5.31
CA ALA A 284 9.29 -7.41 -5.32
C ALA A 284 8.40 -7.69 -6.54
N VAL A 285 7.43 -6.82 -6.84
CA VAL A 285 6.60 -6.91 -8.06
C VAL A 285 7.48 -6.90 -9.30
N ALA A 286 8.45 -5.98 -9.38
CA ALA A 286 9.36 -5.89 -10.52
C ALA A 286 10.15 -7.19 -10.73
N LEU A 287 10.65 -7.84 -9.68
CA LEU A 287 11.38 -9.10 -9.80
C LEU A 287 10.45 -10.30 -10.09
N LEU A 288 9.30 -10.38 -9.41
CA LEU A 288 8.32 -11.46 -9.60
C LEU A 288 7.65 -11.41 -10.97
N SER A 289 7.56 -10.23 -11.60
CA SER A 289 7.04 -10.07 -12.97
C SER A 289 7.82 -10.88 -14.02
N TRP A 290 9.08 -11.24 -13.76
CA TRP A 290 9.87 -12.10 -14.65
C TRP A 290 9.30 -13.52 -14.76
N ILE A 291 8.55 -13.94 -13.76
CA ILE A 291 7.87 -15.25 -13.72
C ILE A 291 6.50 -15.14 -14.41
N VAL A 292 5.75 -14.07 -14.12
CA VAL A 292 4.37 -13.89 -14.58
C VAL A 292 4.28 -13.44 -16.05
N LYS A 293 5.29 -12.71 -16.55
CA LYS A 293 5.41 -12.11 -17.89
C LYS A 293 4.27 -11.13 -18.26
N PRO A 294 4.57 -10.00 -18.94
CA PRO A 294 5.90 -9.50 -19.30
C PRO A 294 6.67 -8.97 -18.06
N ALA A 295 8.00 -8.93 -18.15
CA ALA A 295 8.83 -8.35 -17.10
C ALA A 295 8.55 -6.85 -16.99
N LEU A 296 8.17 -6.38 -15.81
CA LEU A 296 7.81 -4.99 -15.50
C LEU A 296 9.06 -4.11 -15.41
N PRO A 297 9.22 -3.12 -16.29
CA PRO A 297 10.16 -2.04 -16.06
C PRO A 297 9.56 -1.04 -15.06
N LEU A 298 10.36 -0.59 -14.09
CA LEU A 298 10.00 0.50 -13.17
C LEU A 298 10.16 1.86 -13.87
N SER A 299 9.57 2.00 -15.05
CA SER A 299 9.60 3.15 -15.93
C SER A 299 8.50 4.16 -15.60
N PHE A 300 8.56 4.73 -14.40
CA PHE A 300 7.58 5.71 -13.93
C PHE A 300 7.59 7.00 -14.76
N ARG A 301 6.41 7.57 -15.00
CA ARG A 301 6.24 8.84 -15.68
C ARG A 301 6.72 10.01 -14.80
N PRO A 302 7.06 11.17 -15.39
CA PRO A 302 7.47 12.35 -14.62
C PRO A 302 6.45 12.76 -13.55
N ILE A 303 5.14 12.63 -13.83
CA ILE A 303 4.11 12.95 -12.86
C ILE A 303 4.08 11.96 -11.68
N GLU A 304 4.34 10.68 -11.91
CA GLU A 304 4.40 9.67 -10.85
C GLU A 304 5.58 9.91 -9.92
N LEU A 305 6.79 10.10 -10.47
CA LEU A 305 7.99 10.41 -9.68
C LEU A 305 7.89 11.77 -9.00
N GLY A 306 7.39 12.77 -9.70
CA GLY A 306 7.20 14.12 -9.18
C GLY A 306 6.23 14.14 -7.99
N THR A 307 5.11 13.43 -8.10
CA THR A 307 4.12 13.35 -7.00
C THR A 307 4.63 12.52 -5.82
N MET A 308 5.31 11.38 -6.04
CA MET A 308 5.94 10.63 -4.94
C MET A 308 6.99 11.47 -4.20
N GLY A 309 7.91 12.09 -4.94
CA GLY A 309 8.96 12.94 -4.38
C GLY A 309 8.41 14.17 -3.65
N ALA A 310 7.47 14.89 -4.26
CA ALA A 310 6.82 16.05 -3.65
C ALA A 310 6.04 15.67 -2.40
N SER A 311 5.36 14.51 -2.40
CA SER A 311 4.64 13.99 -1.23
C SER A 311 5.60 13.71 -0.07
N ALA A 312 6.71 13.04 -0.35
CA ALA A 312 7.73 12.75 0.66
C ALA A 312 8.34 14.04 1.22
N VAL A 313 8.67 15.03 0.37
CA VAL A 313 9.14 16.34 0.84
C VAL A 313 8.09 17.06 1.68
N ALA A 314 6.83 17.09 1.26
CA ALA A 314 5.76 17.73 2.01
C ALA A 314 5.60 17.11 3.41
N VAL A 315 5.61 15.77 3.51
CA VAL A 315 5.56 15.07 4.79
C VAL A 315 6.80 15.39 5.62
N ALA A 316 8.01 15.38 5.04
CA ALA A 316 9.24 15.74 5.74
C ALA A 316 9.15 17.13 6.38
N LEU A 317 8.57 18.10 5.67
CA LEU A 317 8.36 19.46 6.16
C LEU A 317 7.35 19.50 7.31
N VAL A 318 6.22 18.78 7.20
CA VAL A 318 5.20 18.70 8.26
C VAL A 318 5.75 18.06 9.53
N VAL A 319 6.55 16.99 9.43
CA VAL A 319 7.07 16.28 10.60
C VAL A 319 8.36 16.87 11.17
N ARG A 320 9.02 17.80 10.44
CA ARG A 320 10.30 18.43 10.82
C ARG A 320 10.26 19.05 12.21
N ASP A 321 9.17 19.75 12.51
CA ASP A 321 8.98 20.45 13.78
C ASP A 321 8.33 19.56 14.85
N GLY A 322 8.03 18.30 14.49
CA GLY A 322 7.49 17.20 15.31
C GLY A 322 6.36 17.55 16.25
N ARG A 323 5.74 18.70 16.02
CA ARG A 323 4.46 19.12 16.55
C ARG A 323 3.57 19.16 15.34
N VAL A 324 2.47 18.43 15.42
CA VAL A 324 1.50 18.38 14.35
C VAL A 324 0.17 18.93 14.81
N SER A 325 -0.56 19.45 13.84
CA SER A 325 -1.82 20.12 14.01
C SER A 325 -2.83 19.58 13.01
N ARG A 326 -4.11 19.74 13.34
CA ARG A 326 -5.21 19.42 12.43
C ARG A 326 -5.11 20.15 11.09
N ARG A 327 -4.50 21.34 11.07
CA ARG A 327 -4.30 22.15 9.86
C ARG A 327 -3.30 21.50 8.91
N GLU A 328 -2.19 20.97 9.41
CA GLU A 328 -1.23 20.23 8.59
C GLU A 328 -1.85 18.96 8.02
N GLY A 329 -2.70 18.27 8.78
CA GLY A 329 -3.49 17.15 8.27
C GLY A 329 -4.38 17.54 7.09
N LEU A 330 -5.12 18.66 7.21
CA LEU A 330 -5.95 19.18 6.12
C LEU A 330 -5.11 19.63 4.91
N LEU A 331 -3.91 20.19 5.12
CA LEU A 331 -3.00 20.56 4.04
C LEU A 331 -2.53 19.32 3.26
N LEU A 332 -2.16 18.23 3.96
CA LEU A 332 -1.78 16.97 3.30
C LEU A 332 -2.94 16.37 2.49
N ILE A 333 -4.17 16.41 3.02
CA ILE A 333 -5.38 16.01 2.26
C ILE A 333 -5.56 16.89 1.02
N GLY A 334 -5.38 18.20 1.13
CA GLY A 334 -5.44 19.11 -0.01
C GLY A 334 -4.38 18.80 -1.08
N LEU A 335 -3.16 18.48 -0.67
CA LEU A 335 -2.10 18.03 -1.57
C LEU A 335 -2.44 16.69 -2.24
N TYR A 336 -3.09 15.77 -1.54
CA TYR A 336 -3.56 14.51 -2.14
C TYR A 336 -4.60 14.76 -3.24
N VAL A 337 -5.58 15.65 -2.98
CA VAL A 337 -6.59 16.02 -3.98
C VAL A 337 -5.93 16.67 -5.21
N LEU A 338 -4.91 17.51 -5.00
CA LEU A 338 -4.13 18.09 -6.10
C LEU A 338 -3.37 17.02 -6.90
N ALA A 339 -2.74 16.06 -6.22
CA ALA A 339 -2.06 14.94 -6.88
C ALA A 339 -3.05 14.08 -7.70
N ALA A 340 -4.20 13.72 -7.12
CA ALA A 340 -5.26 13.00 -7.82
C ALA A 340 -5.79 13.78 -9.02
N THR A 341 -5.96 15.09 -8.90
CA THR A 341 -6.33 15.96 -10.04
C THR A 341 -5.26 15.95 -11.13
N GLY A 342 -3.97 15.97 -10.74
CA GLY A 342 -2.86 15.80 -11.67
C GLY A 342 -2.90 14.47 -12.40
N TYR A 343 -3.23 13.37 -11.71
CA TYR A 343 -3.41 12.05 -12.33
C TYR A 343 -4.59 12.00 -13.28
N PHE A 344 -5.70 12.66 -12.94
CA PHE A 344 -6.87 12.77 -13.80
C PHE A 344 -6.53 13.49 -15.10
N ILE A 345 -5.81 14.62 -15.02
CA ILE A 345 -5.39 15.39 -16.18
C ILE A 345 -4.35 14.63 -17.02
N ALA A 346 -3.43 13.91 -16.38
CA ALA A 346 -2.38 13.18 -17.08
C ALA A 346 -2.89 12.00 -17.92
N GLY A 347 -4.00 11.37 -17.52
CA GLY A 347 -4.60 10.28 -18.28
C GLY A 347 -3.71 9.05 -18.44
N ASP A 348 -4.12 8.18 -19.36
CA ASP A 348 -3.30 7.08 -19.88
C ASP A 348 -2.20 7.63 -20.82
N PRO A 349 -1.03 6.99 -20.89
CA PRO A 349 0.10 7.45 -21.72
C PRO A 349 -0.15 7.39 -23.23
#